data_AF-G3AK97-F1
#
_entry.id   AF-G3AK97-F1
#
_cell.length_a   1.000
_cell.length_b   1.000
_cell.length_c   1.000
_cell.angle_alpha   90.00
_cell.angle_beta   90.00
_cell.angle_gamma   90.00
#
_symmetry.space_group_name_H-M   'P 1'
#
loop_
_entity.id
_entity.type
_entity.pdbx_description
1 polymer ?
#
loop_
_entity_poly.entity_id
_entity_poly.type
_entity_poly.pdbx_seq_one_letter_code
_entity_poly.pdbx_strand_id
1 'polypeptide(L)'
;CITKNALLLNLHDSILTDANGRIGSIVANHQFQFDGPPPQPDSLYTSGWSIINQDGNYLLALGKQTVFWECAAGGFFKLYDASIGAQCKQVELVVLKADYCQKW
;
A
#
# COMPACT_ATOMS: atom_id res chain seq x y z
N CYS A 1 -0.07 16.51 9.68
CA CYS A 1 -1.29 16.08 10.39
C CYS A 1 -2.10 15.14 9.52
N ILE A 2 -2.85 14.23 10.13
CA ILE A 2 -3.86 13.40 9.48
C ILE A 2 -4.97 14.30 8.91
N THR A 3 -5.38 14.01 7.68
CA THR A 3 -6.55 14.65 7.04
C THR A 3 -7.62 13.60 6.78
N LYS A 4 -8.86 14.03 6.52
CA LYS A 4 -9.99 13.12 6.24
C LYS A 4 -9.78 12.18 5.05
N ASN A 5 -8.89 12.54 4.12
CA ASN A 5 -8.59 11.77 2.91
C ASN A 5 -7.30 10.96 3.05
N ALA A 6 -6.66 10.95 4.22
CA ALA A 6 -5.46 10.17 4.44
C ALA A 6 -5.81 8.67 4.54
N LEU A 7 -5.08 7.85 3.78
CA LEU A 7 -5.07 6.42 4.01
C LEU A 7 -4.26 6.14 5.27
N LEU A 8 -4.94 5.75 6.35
CA LEU A 8 -4.31 5.34 7.59
C LEU A 8 -4.09 3.83 7.59
N LEU A 9 -2.86 3.43 7.91
CA LEU A 9 -2.41 2.06 7.86
C LEU A 9 -1.77 1.67 9.18
N ASN A 10 -2.05 0.45 9.63
CA ASN A 10 -1.33 -0.21 10.70
C ASN A 10 -0.53 -1.37 10.10
N LEU A 11 0.76 -1.43 10.44
CA LEU A 11 1.63 -2.55 10.10
C LEU A 11 1.96 -3.30 11.38
N HIS A 12 1.53 -4.55 11.47
CA HIS A 12 1.80 -5.43 12.61
C HIS A 12 2.05 -6.85 12.12
N ASP A 13 3.10 -7.51 12.59
CA ASP A 13 3.51 -8.85 12.17
C ASP A 13 3.56 -9.03 10.63
N SER A 14 4.08 -8.00 9.95
CA SER A 14 4.15 -7.92 8.48
C SER A 14 2.79 -7.99 7.75
N ILE A 15 1.68 -7.80 8.46
CA ILE A 15 0.33 -7.65 7.92
C ILE A 15 -0.03 -6.16 7.95
N LEU A 16 -0.44 -5.64 6.80
CA LEU A 16 -0.87 -4.26 6.64
C LEU A 16 -2.40 -4.21 6.71
N THR A 17 -2.95 -3.35 7.57
CA THR A 17 -4.40 -3.14 7.69
C THR A 17 -4.74 -1.67 7.58
N ASP A 18 -5.90 -1.36 7.00
CA ASP A 18 -6.41 0.00 6.99
C ASP A 18 -7.22 0.34 8.26
N ALA A 19 -7.68 1.60 8.36
CA ALA A 19 -8.51 2.05 9.48
C ALA A 19 -9.85 1.30 9.65
N ASN A 20 -10.31 0.57 8.63
CA ASN A 20 -11.52 -0.25 8.69
C ASN A 20 -11.21 -1.72 9.02
N GLY A 21 -9.95 -2.07 9.27
CA GLY A 21 -9.51 -3.43 9.54
C GLY A 21 -9.36 -4.30 8.29
N ARG A 22 -9.44 -3.73 7.09
CA ARG A 22 -9.26 -4.46 5.83
C ARG A 22 -7.79 -4.76 5.61
N ILE A 23 -7.50 -5.92 5.04
CA ILE A 23 -6.14 -6.41 4.81
C ILE A 23 -5.61 -5.88 3.49
N GLY A 24 -4.48 -5.16 3.56
CA GLY A 24 -3.69 -4.75 2.41
C GLY A 24 -3.02 -5.95 1.76
N SER A 25 -3.39 -6.23 0.52
CA SER A 25 -2.97 -7.42 -0.20
C SER A 25 -2.65 -7.12 -1.66
N ILE A 26 -1.76 -7.93 -2.23
CA ILE A 26 -1.62 -8.05 -3.69
C ILE A 26 -2.53 -9.18 -4.14
N VAL A 27 -3.49 -8.90 -5.02
CA VAL A 27 -4.42 -9.90 -5.55
C VAL A 27 -3.92 -10.52 -6.86
N ALA A 28 -4.61 -11.55 -7.36
CA ALA A 28 -4.16 -12.35 -8.51
C ALA A 28 -3.86 -11.54 -9.78
N ASN A 29 -4.49 -10.38 -9.97
CA ASN A 29 -4.21 -9.47 -11.07
C ASN A 29 -3.11 -8.43 -10.77
N HIS A 30 -2.27 -8.68 -9.76
CA HIS A 30 -1.19 -7.83 -9.29
C HIS A 30 -1.63 -6.53 -8.59
N GLN A 31 -2.93 -6.27 -8.44
CA GLN A 31 -3.41 -5.04 -7.82
C GLN A 31 -3.13 -5.04 -6.31
N PHE A 32 -2.57 -3.94 -5.80
CA PHE A 32 -2.53 -3.63 -4.38
C PHE A 32 -3.87 -3.03 -3.94
N GLN A 33 -4.57 -3.71 -3.05
CA GLN A 33 -5.88 -3.29 -2.55
C GLN A 33 -6.13 -3.73 -1.09
N PHE A 34 -7.21 -3.21 -0.51
CA PHE A 34 -7.63 -3.51 0.86
C PHE A 34 -9.02 -4.16 0.84
N ASP A 35 -9.11 -5.39 1.35
CA ASP A 35 -10.37 -6.16 1.40
C ASP A 35 -10.47 -6.97 2.72
N GLY A 36 -11.65 -7.49 3.02
CA GLY A 36 -11.84 -8.42 4.13
C GLY A 36 -11.77 -7.81 5.53
N PRO A 37 -11.54 -8.64 6.57
CA PRO A 37 -11.19 -10.06 6.53
C PRO A 37 -12.38 -11.02 6.22
N PRO A 38 -12.16 -12.15 5.50
CA PRO A 38 -10.89 -12.59 4.91
C PRO A 38 -10.53 -11.77 3.65
N PRO A 39 -9.23 -11.66 3.30
CA PRO A 39 -8.82 -11.03 2.04
C PRO A 39 -9.35 -11.85 0.84
N GLN A 40 -9.16 -11.34 -0.38
CA GLN A 40 -9.61 -12.08 -1.56
C GLN A 40 -8.96 -13.47 -1.62
N PRO A 41 -9.73 -14.54 -1.93
CA PRO A 41 -9.23 -15.92 -1.84
C PRO A 41 -7.98 -16.21 -2.67
N ASP A 42 -7.75 -15.44 -3.73
CA ASP A 42 -6.66 -15.56 -4.70
C ASP A 42 -5.56 -14.50 -4.49
N SER A 43 -5.49 -13.89 -3.30
CA SER A 43 -4.40 -13.00 -2.93
C SER A 43 -3.03 -13.68 -3.04
N LEU A 44 -2.13 -13.09 -3.81
CA LEU A 44 -0.74 -13.50 -3.94
C LEU A 44 0.05 -13.21 -2.67
N TYR A 45 -0.23 -12.06 -2.04
CA TYR A 45 0.41 -11.63 -0.80
C TYR A 45 -0.61 -10.98 0.13
N THR A 46 -0.71 -11.50 1.35
CA THR A 46 -1.51 -10.93 2.45
C THR A 46 -0.65 -10.47 3.63
N SER A 47 0.64 -10.82 3.59
CA SER A 47 1.66 -10.47 4.56
C SER A 47 3.01 -10.31 3.86
N GLY A 48 4.06 -9.95 4.63
CA GLY A 48 5.40 -9.71 4.10
C GLY A 48 5.70 -8.22 3.88
N TRP A 49 4.80 -7.36 4.37
CA TRP A 49 4.99 -5.92 4.37
C TRP A 49 6.04 -5.52 5.42
N SER A 50 6.84 -4.51 5.09
CA SER A 50 7.79 -3.86 5.99
C SER A 50 7.91 -2.37 5.68
N ILE A 51 8.50 -1.61 6.61
CA ILE A 51 8.90 -0.23 6.36
C ILE A 51 10.42 -0.20 6.39
N ILE A 52 11.02 0.32 5.33
CA ILE A 52 12.47 0.49 5.23
C ILE A 52 12.83 1.98 5.12
N ASN A 53 14.04 2.34 5.50
CA ASN A 53 14.58 3.68 5.26
C ASN A 53 15.54 3.64 4.06
N GLN A 54 15.25 4.41 3.02
CA GLN A 54 16.06 4.54 1.82
C GLN A 54 16.18 6.03 1.47
N ASP A 55 17.42 6.53 1.37
CA ASP A 55 17.72 7.92 1.01
C ASP A 55 16.97 8.99 1.84
N GLY A 56 16.74 8.71 3.13
CA GLY A 56 16.04 9.62 4.05
C GLY A 56 14.52 9.53 4.01
N ASN A 57 13.94 8.67 3.15
CA ASN A 57 12.51 8.39 3.10
C ASN A 57 12.20 7.04 3.75
N TYR A 58 11.07 6.98 4.46
CA TYR A 58 10.49 5.71 4.89
C TYR A 58 9.60 5.18 3.78
N LEU A 59 9.92 4.01 3.23
CA LEU A 59 9.18 3.38 2.14
C LEU A 59 8.45 2.15 2.64
N LEU A 60 7.23 1.94 2.14
CA LEU A 60 6.55 0.65 2.26
C LEU A 60 7.23 -0.34 1.31
N ALA A 61 7.59 -1.51 1.82
CA ALA A 61 8.20 -2.59 1.05
C ALA A 61 7.39 -3.87 1.18
N LEU A 62 7.42 -4.68 0.12
CA LEU A 62 6.90 -6.05 0.10
C LEU A 62 8.07 -7.02 -0.11
N GLY A 63 8.45 -7.76 0.93
CA GLY A 63 9.70 -8.52 0.93
C GLY A 63 10.91 -7.60 0.70
N LYS A 64 11.57 -7.74 -0.45
CA LYS A 64 12.73 -6.90 -0.86
C LYS A 64 12.36 -5.80 -1.85
N GLN A 65 11.11 -5.73 -2.29
CA GLN A 65 10.65 -4.80 -3.32
C GLN A 65 10.17 -3.48 -2.69
N THR A 66 10.64 -2.36 -3.22
CA THR A 66 10.23 -0.99 -2.86
C THR A 66 9.53 -0.25 -4.00
N VAL A 67 9.72 -0.73 -5.22
CA VAL A 67 9.13 -0.16 -6.43
C VAL A 67 7.81 -0.85 -6.73
N PHE A 68 6.76 -0.07 -6.83
CA PHE A 68 5.42 -0.47 -7.25
C PHE A 68 5.09 0.19 -8.60
N TRP A 69 3.88 -0.05 -9.09
CA TRP A 69 3.41 0.51 -10.36
C TRP A 69 2.08 1.21 -10.17
N GLU A 70 1.98 2.46 -10.63
CA GLU A 70 0.69 3.12 -10.83
C GLU A 70 0.25 2.93 -12.28
N CYS A 71 -0.99 2.48 -12.50
CA CYS A 71 -1.54 2.28 -13.84
C CYS A 71 -2.90 2.95 -13.96
N ALA A 72 -3.09 3.71 -15.04
CA ALA A 72 -4.38 4.32 -15.33
C ALA A 72 -5.44 3.24 -15.62
N ALA A 73 -6.58 3.30 -14.93
CA ALA A 73 -7.71 2.41 -15.09
C ALA A 73 -9.02 3.18 -14.82
N GLY A 74 -9.89 3.32 -15.83
CA GLY A 74 -11.22 3.91 -15.64
C GLY A 74 -11.25 5.35 -15.14
N GLY A 75 -10.24 6.17 -15.48
CA GLY A 75 -10.17 7.59 -15.09
C GLY A 75 -9.43 7.88 -13.78
N PHE A 76 -8.87 6.86 -13.12
CA PHE A 76 -8.03 7.00 -11.93
C PHE A 76 -6.81 6.07 -12.01
N PHE A 77 -5.84 6.25 -11.10
CA PHE A 77 -4.68 5.37 -11.00
C PHE A 77 -4.89 4.32 -9.91
N LYS A 78 -4.52 3.08 -10.22
CA LYS A 78 -4.47 1.96 -9.27
C LYS A 78 -3.00 1.55 -9.06
N LEU A 79 -2.71 0.97 -7.90
CA LEU A 79 -1.38 0.50 -7.53
C LEU A 79 -1.25 -1.01 -7.75
N TYR A 80 -0.07 -1.45 -8.17
CA TYR A 80 0.26 -2.84 -8.47
C TYR A 80 1.68 -3.20 -8.02
N ASP A 81 1.95 -4.47 -7.74
CA ASP A 81 3.31 -4.97 -7.49
C ASP A 81 4.10 -5.22 -8.79
N ALA A 82 3.42 -5.33 -9.93
CA ALA A 82 4.04 -5.50 -11.24
C ALA A 82 3.39 -4.59 -12.29
N SER A 83 4.12 -4.28 -13.37
CA SER A 83 3.54 -3.59 -14.52
C SER A 83 2.53 -4.51 -15.21
N ILE A 84 1.32 -4.01 -15.41
CA ILE A 84 0.25 -4.72 -16.14
C ILE A 84 0.02 -4.17 -17.55
N GLY A 85 0.85 -3.24 -18.01
CA GLY A 85 0.75 -2.66 -19.35
C GLY A 85 1.57 -1.40 -19.56
N ALA A 86 1.61 -0.93 -20.80
CA ALA A 86 2.41 0.23 -21.20
C ALA A 86 1.97 1.56 -20.55
N GLN A 87 0.75 1.62 -20.02
CA GLN A 87 0.21 2.78 -19.30
C GLN A 87 0.78 2.94 -17.88
N CYS A 88 1.52 1.95 -17.38
CA CYS A 88 2.01 1.92 -16.01
C CYS A 88 3.31 2.70 -15.84
N LYS A 89 3.47 3.34 -14.68
CA LYS A 89 4.70 4.02 -14.27
C LYS A 89 5.16 3.51 -12.93
N GLN A 90 6.48 3.43 -12.74
CA GLN A 90 7.06 3.03 -11.47
C GLN A 90 6.84 4.13 -10.43
N VAL A 91 6.53 3.70 -9.21
CA VAL A 91 6.33 4.57 -8.04
C VAL A 91 6.93 3.92 -6.80
N GLU A 92 7.32 4.74 -5.83
CA GLU A 92 7.64 4.30 -4.47
C GLU A 92 6.55 4.80 -3.51
N LEU A 93 6.23 4.00 -2.50
CA LEU A 93 5.19 4.33 -1.53
C LEU A 93 5.82 4.90 -0.26
N VAL A 94 5.85 6.23 -0.15
CA VAL A 94 6.38 6.92 1.04
C VAL A 94 5.40 6.79 2.20
N VAL A 95 5.90 6.30 3.34
CA VAL A 95 5.15 6.17 4.59
C VAL A 95 5.48 7.35 5.50
N LEU A 96 4.45 8.02 5.98
CA LEU A 96 4.57 9.08 6.96
C LEU A 96 3.96 8.62 8.28
N LYS A 97 4.58 9.03 9.39
CA LYS A 97 3.99 8.82 10.72
C LYS A 97 2.67 9.57 10.79
N ALA A 98 1.59 8.84 11.06
CA ALA A 98 0.28 9.42 11.31
C ALA A 98 0.31 10.21 12.62
N ASP A 99 -0.01 11.50 12.56
CA ASP A 99 -0.04 12.38 13.72
C ASP A 99 -1.26 13.31 13.68
N TYR A 100 -1.94 13.47 14.81
CA TYR A 100 -3.07 14.37 14.93
C TYR A 100 -2.56 15.80 15.04
N CYS A 101 -3.26 16.76 14.41
CA CYS A 101 -2.92 18.16 14.64
C CYS A 101 -3.05 18.47 16.13
N GLN A 102 -1.95 18.91 16.75
CA GLN A 102 -2.02 19.52 18.06
C GLN A 102 -2.83 20.82 17.93
N LYS A 103 -3.93 20.91 18.66
CA LYS A 103 -4.60 22.19 18.88
C LYS A 103 -3.79 22.90 19.95
N TRP A 104 -3.20 24.03 19.58
CA TRP A 104 -2.63 25.00 20.52
C TRP A 104 -3.76 25.76 21.20
#